data_AF-A0A7V5H5L6-F1
#
_entry.id   AF-A0A7V5H5L6-F1
#
_cell.length_a   1.000
_cell.length_b   1.000
_cell.length_c   1.000
_cell.angle_alpha   90.00
_cell.angle_beta   90.00
_cell.angle_gamma   90.00
#
_symmetry.space_group_name_H-M   'P 1'
#
loop_
_entity.id
_entity.type
_entity.pdbx_description
1 polymer ?
#
loop_
_entity_poly.entity_id
_entity_poly.type
_entity_poly.pdbx_seq_one_letter_code
_entity_poly.pdbx_strand_id
1 'polypeptide(L)'
;MTALEKALALALKAHAGQKDKADQPYILHPLRVMVQMEDSRAKIVALLHDVLEDSEITLNELSQAGFEDEILQAVDCLTKRDG
;
A
#
# COMPACT_ATOMS: atom_id res chain seq x y z
N MET A 1 -8.59 -11.56 10.32
CA MET A 1 -7.45 -11.01 9.57
C MET A 1 -6.84 -9.87 10.35
N THR A 2 -5.52 -9.88 10.51
CA THR A 2 -4.74 -8.78 11.09
C THR A 2 -4.73 -7.57 10.16
N ALA A 3 -4.36 -6.38 10.65
CA ALA A 3 -4.21 -5.20 9.80
C ALA A 3 -3.16 -5.42 8.70
N LEU A 4 -2.07 -6.13 9.01
CA LEU A 4 -1.03 -6.48 8.04
C LEU A 4 -1.55 -7.40 6.92
N GLU A 5 -2.33 -8.44 7.27
CA GLU A 5 -2.95 -9.32 6.27
C GLU A 5 -3.95 -8.58 5.37
N LYS A 6 -4.73 -7.65 5.95
CA LYS A 6 -5.64 -6.79 5.17
C LYS A 6 -4.86 -5.90 4.20
N ALA A 7 -3.79 -5.28 4.67
CA ALA A 7 -2.95 -4.41 3.84
C ALA A 7 -2.33 -5.19 2.67
N LEU A 8 -1.84 -6.40 2.93
CA LEU A 8 -1.29 -7.28 1.90
C LEU A 8 -2.35 -7.65 0.86
N ALA A 9 -3.56 -8.03 1.29
CA ALA A 9 -4.64 -8.37 0.39
C ALA A 9 -5.08 -7.17 -0.48
N LEU A 10 -5.11 -5.97 0.08
CA LEU A 10 -5.42 -4.74 -0.66
C LEU A 10 -4.33 -4.40 -1.67
N ALA A 11 -3.06 -4.46 -1.28
CA ALA A 11 -1.93 -4.22 -2.19
C ALA A 11 -1.92 -5.22 -3.35
N LEU A 12 -2.16 -6.51 -3.06
CA LEU A 12 -2.29 -7.55 -4.10
C LEU A 12 -3.42 -7.26 -5.08
N LYS A 13 -4.57 -6.77 -4.59
CA LYS A 13 -5.71 -6.39 -5.43
C LYS A 13 -5.40 -5.14 -6.24
N ALA A 14 -4.84 -4.12 -5.61
CA ALA A 14 -4.51 -2.83 -6.23
C ALA A 14 -3.56 -3.00 -7.42
N HIS A 15 -2.51 -3.81 -7.22
CA HIS A 15 -1.45 -4.02 -8.21
C HIS A 15 -1.67 -5.30 -9.04
N ALA A 16 -2.89 -5.85 -9.05
CA ALA A 16 -3.21 -7.07 -9.80
C ALA A 16 -3.05 -6.84 -11.31
N GLY A 17 -2.13 -7.58 -11.93
CA GLY A 17 -1.82 -7.44 -13.36
C GLY A 17 -0.94 -6.24 -13.70
N GLN A 18 -0.64 -5.36 -12.73
CA GLN A 18 0.32 -4.27 -12.93
C GLN A 18 1.75 -4.84 -13.03
N LYS A 19 2.52 -4.31 -13.96
CA LYS A 19 3.92 -4.64 -14.16
C LYS A 19 4.82 -3.43 -13.95
N ASP A 20 6.03 -3.67 -13.48
CA ASP A 20 7.07 -2.66 -13.39
C ASP A 20 7.76 -2.41 -14.75
N LYS A 21 8.73 -1.51 -14.76
CA LYS A 21 9.50 -1.14 -15.97
C LYS A 21 10.33 -2.30 -16.55
N ALA A 22 10.51 -3.38 -15.79
CA ALA A 22 11.23 -4.59 -16.19
C ALA A 22 10.27 -5.76 -16.50
N ASP A 23 8.98 -5.48 -16.69
CA ASP A 23 7.92 -6.46 -16.99
C ASP A 23 7.68 -7.48 -15.84
N GLN A 24 8.10 -7.17 -14.60
CA GLN A 24 7.84 -8.01 -13.43
C GLN A 24 6.57 -7.57 -12.69
N PRO A 25 5.89 -8.46 -11.92
CA PRO A 25 4.73 -8.07 -11.13
C PRO A 25 5.04 -6.93 -10.16
N TYR A 26 4.29 -5.83 -10.25
CA TYR A 26 4.58 -4.61 -9.48
C TYR A 26 4.52 -4.84 -7.96
N ILE A 27 3.65 -5.74 -7.49
CA ILE A 27 3.52 -6.11 -6.07
C ILE A 27 4.84 -6.52 -5.40
N LEU A 28 5.83 -6.98 -6.17
CA LEU A 28 7.15 -7.29 -5.64
C LEU A 28 7.87 -6.06 -5.07
N HIS A 29 7.57 -4.86 -5.58
CA HIS A 29 8.11 -3.60 -5.05
C HIS A 29 7.60 -3.31 -3.63
N PRO A 30 6.28 -3.15 -3.36
CA PRO A 30 5.79 -2.96 -2.00
C PRO A 30 6.24 -4.06 -1.02
N LEU A 31 6.32 -5.32 -1.47
CA LEU A 31 6.81 -6.43 -0.65
C LEU A 31 8.28 -6.26 -0.24
N ARG A 32 9.16 -5.83 -1.17
CA ARG A 32 10.57 -5.56 -0.86
C ARG A 32 10.73 -4.42 0.14
N VAL A 33 9.89 -3.39 0.07
CA VAL A 33 9.91 -2.28 1.03
C VAL A 33 9.42 -2.77 2.39
N MET A 34 8.33 -3.54 2.45
CA MET A 34 7.78 -4.11 3.68
C MET A 34 8.81 -4.97 4.44
N VAL A 35 9.58 -5.81 3.77
CA VAL A 35 10.59 -6.68 4.40
C VAL A 35 11.71 -5.89 5.10
N GLN A 36 11.96 -4.65 4.68
CA GLN A 36 12.96 -3.78 5.30
C GLN A 36 12.46 -3.08 6.56
N MET A 37 11.15 -3.11 6.81
CA MET A 37 10.55 -2.47 7.99
C MET A 37 10.56 -3.43 9.17
N GLU A 38 10.81 -2.92 10.38
CA GLU A 38 10.75 -3.71 11.62
C GLU A 38 9.37 -3.64 12.26
N ASP A 39 8.82 -2.43 12.37
CA ASP A 39 7.53 -2.15 13.00
C ASP A 39 6.33 -2.57 12.15
N SER A 40 5.25 -2.99 12.81
CA SER A 40 4.04 -3.49 12.13
C SER A 40 3.30 -2.40 11.37
N ARG A 41 3.23 -1.16 11.88
CA ARG A 41 2.59 -0.05 11.17
C ARG A 41 3.44 0.36 9.98
N ALA A 42 4.76 0.44 10.14
CA ALA A 42 5.67 0.71 9.03
C ALA A 42 5.54 -0.32 7.90
N LYS A 43 5.39 -1.61 8.24
CA LYS A 43 5.09 -2.67 7.26
C LYS A 43 3.77 -2.45 6.51
N ILE A 44 2.72 -2.05 7.23
CA ILE A 44 1.41 -1.75 6.61
C ILE A 44 1.53 -0.55 5.65
N VAL A 45 2.16 0.54 6.09
CA VAL A 45 2.38 1.72 5.25
C VAL A 45 3.19 1.35 4.01
N ALA A 46 4.27 0.55 4.16
CA ALA A 46 5.08 0.08 3.05
C ALA A 46 4.28 -0.73 2.01
N LEU A 47 3.32 -1.55 2.45
CA LEU A 47 2.44 -2.29 1.53
C LEU A 47 1.46 -1.37 0.78
N LEU A 48 1.04 -0.26 1.40
CA LEU A 48 -0.02 0.61 0.89
C LEU A 48 0.50 1.89 0.20
N HIS A 49 1.80 2.19 0.27
CA HIS A 49 2.32 3.52 -0.09
C HIS A 49 2.02 3.96 -1.53
N ASP A 50 2.01 3.04 -2.49
CA ASP A 50 1.70 3.33 -3.89
C ASP A 50 0.24 3.04 -4.26
N VAL A 51 -0.57 2.51 -3.35
CA VAL A 51 -1.93 2.05 -3.67
C VAL A 51 -2.83 3.19 -4.10
N LEU A 52 -2.66 4.39 -3.54
CA LEU A 52 -3.43 5.57 -3.92
C LEU A 52 -2.96 6.21 -5.24
N GLU A 53 -1.71 5.96 -5.65
CA GLU A 53 -1.14 6.48 -6.91
C GLU A 53 -1.48 5.55 -8.09
N ASP A 54 -1.36 4.24 -7.88
CA ASP A 54 -1.31 3.24 -8.95
C ASP A 54 -2.59 2.40 -9.05
N SER A 55 -3.65 2.74 -8.32
CA SER A 55 -4.93 2.02 -8.37
C SER A 55 -6.13 2.93 -8.16
N GLU A 56 -7.34 2.38 -8.33
CA GLU A 56 -8.61 3.09 -8.07
C GLU A 56 -8.94 3.19 -6.57
N ILE A 57 -8.13 2.57 -5.70
CA ILE A 57 -8.38 2.60 -4.25
C ILE A 57 -8.18 4.01 -3.73
N THR A 58 -9.17 4.47 -2.97
CA THR A 58 -9.16 5.80 -2.34
C THR A 58 -8.76 5.75 -0.87
N LEU A 59 -8.30 6.88 -0.34
CA LEU A 59 -8.01 7.02 1.10
C LEU A 59 -9.25 6.71 1.96
N ASN A 60 -10.44 7.06 1.48
CA ASN A 60 -11.69 6.72 2.17
C ASN A 60 -11.92 5.21 2.23
N GLU A 61 -11.63 4.45 1.18
CA GLU A 61 -11.73 2.99 1.23
C GLU A 61 -10.74 2.36 2.21
N LEU A 62 -9.52 2.91 2.32
CA LEU A 62 -8.58 2.50 3.37
C LEU A 62 -9.14 2.80 4.77
N SER A 63 -9.75 3.97 4.97
CA SER A 63 -10.43 4.29 6.22
C SER A 63 -11.57 3.30 6.54
N GLN A 64 -12.43 2.99 5.56
CA GLN A 64 -13.51 2.01 5.72
C GLN A 64 -13.00 0.58 5.97
N ALA A 65 -11.80 0.24 5.52
CA ALA A 65 -11.15 -1.04 5.81
C ALA A 65 -10.69 -1.17 7.29
N GLY A 66 -10.71 -0.04 8.03
CA GLY A 66 -10.43 0.04 9.46
C GLY A 66 -8.94 0.19 9.79
N PHE A 67 -8.16 0.86 8.93
CA PHE A 67 -6.79 1.24 9.26
C PHE A 67 -6.75 2.43 10.22
N GLU A 68 -5.76 2.45 11.11
CA GLU A 68 -5.53 3.55 12.07
C GLU A 68 -5.22 4.86 11.33
N ASP A 69 -5.66 6.00 11.88
CA ASP A 69 -5.46 7.32 11.28
C ASP A 69 -3.98 7.64 10.99
N GLU A 70 -3.06 7.20 11.86
CA GLU A 70 -1.61 7.35 11.65
C GLU A 70 -1.13 6.65 10.36
N ILE A 71 -1.68 5.49 10.04
CA ILE A 71 -1.37 4.75 8.81
C ILE A 71 -1.94 5.50 7.60
N LEU A 72 -3.20 5.95 7.70
CA LEU A 72 -3.86 6.70 6.62
C LEU A 72 -3.09 7.99 6.29
N GLN A 73 -2.70 8.75 7.31
CA GLN A 73 -1.90 9.96 7.16
C GLN A 73 -0.53 9.66 6.55
N ALA A 74 0.14 8.60 6.99
CA ALA A 74 1.43 8.23 6.43
C ALA A 74 1.34 7.85 4.94
N VAL A 75 0.34 7.06 4.55
CA VAL A 75 0.10 6.71 3.14
C VAL A 75 -0.23 7.97 2.33
N ASP A 76 -1.11 8.83 2.83
CA ASP A 76 -1.51 10.06 2.13
C ASP A 76 -0.36 11.06 1.93
N CYS A 77 0.56 11.14 2.90
CA CYS A 77 1.78 11.94 2.83
C CYS A 77 2.81 11.39 1.84
N LEU A 78 2.88 10.06 1.68
CA LEU A 78 3.78 9.41 0.73
C LEU A 78 3.24 9.45 -0.71
N THR A 79 1.92 9.58 -0.85
CA THR A 79 1.21 9.65 -2.13
C THR A 79 1.56 10.94 -2.88
N LYS A 80 2.22 10.79 -4.02
CA LYS A 80 2.48 11.86 -4.98
C LYS A 80 1.19 12.25 -5.69
N ARG A 81 1.04 13.55 -5.88
CA ARG A 81 -0.08 14.15 -6.62
C ARG A 81 0.51 15.04 -7.71
N ASP A 82 -0.04 14.97 -8.90
CA ASP A 82 0.31 15.91 -9.96
C ASP A 82 -0.06 17.33 -9.50
N GLY A 83 0.92 18.23 -9.56
CA GLY A 83 0.80 19.63 -9.15
C GLY A 83 0.27 20.56 -10.24
#